data_AF-A0A929C8T5-F1
#
_entry.id   AF-A0A929C8T5-F1
#
_cell.length_a   1.000
_cell.length_b   1.000
_cell.length_c   1.000
_cell.angle_alpha   90.00
_cell.angle_beta   90.00
_cell.angle_gamma   90.00
#
_symmetry.space_group_name_H-M   'P 1'
#
loop_
_entity.id
_entity.type
_entity.pdbx_description
1 polymer ?
#
loop_
_entity_poly.entity_id
_entity_poly.type
_entity_poly.pdbx_seq_one_letter_code
_entity_poly.pdbx_strand_id
1 'polypeptide(L)'
;TEWFTVVAWNKLAEQCNQFLTKGRLIYAEGRLHTRNWEGQDGQKRYRTEIIANRVTFLDRQSVASLPEEKLEEAVELEPEDIPF
;
A
#
# COMPACT_ATOMS: atom_id res chain seq x y z
N THR A 1 4.93 11.53 -8.40
CA THR A 1 4.12 10.40 -7.92
C THR A 1 3.65 9.63 -9.13
N GLU A 2 4.01 8.36 -9.23
CA GLU A 2 3.64 7.51 -10.37
C GLU A 2 2.41 6.66 -10.04
N TRP A 3 1.63 6.35 -11.08
CA TRP A 3 0.41 5.54 -10.95
C TRP A 3 0.48 4.36 -11.91
N PHE A 4 0.42 3.16 -11.35
CA PHE A 4 0.49 1.93 -12.11
C PHE A 4 -0.87 1.23 -12.13
N THR A 5 -1.25 0.67 -13.28
CA THR A 5 -2.44 -0.18 -13.38
C THR A 5 -2.02 -1.63 -13.14
N VAL A 6 -2.50 -2.24 -12.06
CA VAL A 6 -2.27 -3.64 -11.73
C VAL A 6 -3.56 -4.43 -11.95
N VAL A 7 -3.47 -5.53 -12.70
CA VAL A 7 -4.62 -6.37 -13.05
C VAL A 7 -4.44 -7.74 -12.41
N ALA A 8 -5.38 -8.12 -11.54
CA ALA A 8 -5.45 -9.43 -10.91
C ALA A 8 -6.65 -10.22 -11.46
N TRP A 9 -6.51 -11.54 -11.58
CA TRP A 9 -7.53 -12.44 -12.12
C TRP A 9 -7.81 -13.60 -11.18
N ASN A 10 -8.93 -14.31 -11.41
CA ASN A 10 -9.32 -15.53 -10.69
C ASN A 10 -9.32 -15.32 -9.16
N LYS A 11 -8.87 -16.34 -8.40
CA LYS A 11 -8.77 -16.31 -6.94
C LYS A 11 -7.99 -15.12 -6.38
N LEU A 12 -6.98 -14.62 -7.11
CA LEU A 12 -6.23 -13.43 -6.69
C LEU A 12 -7.12 -12.17 -6.72
N ALA A 13 -8.00 -12.05 -7.72
CA ALA A 13 -8.95 -10.95 -7.79
C ALA A 13 -9.97 -11.01 -6.64
N GLU A 14 -10.46 -12.20 -6.28
CA GLU A 14 -11.36 -12.39 -5.15
C GLU A 14 -10.69 -11.98 -3.82
N GLN A 15 -9.44 -12.38 -3.59
CA GLN A 15 -8.66 -11.96 -2.42
C GLN A 15 -8.47 -10.45 -2.39
N CYS A 16 -8.09 -9.84 -3.52
CA CYS A 16 -7.96 -8.39 -3.62
C CYS A 16 -9.29 -7.68 -3.30
N ASN A 17 -10.43 -8.20 -3.78
CA ASN A 17 -11.74 -7.63 -3.51
C ASN A 17 -12.12 -7.70 -2.02
N GLN A 18 -11.80 -8.82 -1.36
CA GLN A 18 -12.14 -9.02 0.05
C GLN A 18 -11.27 -8.21 1.02
N PHE A 19 -9.98 -8.04 0.72
CA PHE A 19 -9.01 -7.50 1.69
C PHE A 19 -8.49 -6.09 1.36
N LEU A 20 -8.62 -5.61 0.12
CA LEU A 20 -8.13 -4.27 -0.25
C LEU A 20 -9.16 -3.19 -0.03
N THR A 21 -8.69 -2.10 0.56
CA THR A 21 -9.39 -0.83 0.67
C THR A 21 -8.47 0.29 0.17
N LYS A 22 -9.06 1.44 -0.18
CA LYS A 22 -8.29 2.60 -0.65
C LYS A 22 -7.24 2.99 0.40
N GLY A 23 -6.00 3.17 -0.04
CA GLY A 23 -4.88 3.59 0.82
C GLY A 23 -4.13 2.44 1.49
N ARG A 24 -4.57 1.18 1.31
CA ARG A 24 -3.81 0.02 1.78
C ARG A 24 -2.53 -0.16 0.97
N LEU A 25 -1.43 -0.44 1.67
CA LEU A 25 -0.14 -0.72 1.05
C LEU A 25 -0.11 -2.17 0.54
N ILE A 26 0.46 -2.39 -0.63
CA ILE A 26 0.61 -3.71 -1.22
C ILE A 26 1.97 -3.88 -1.87
N TYR A 27 2.45 -5.11 -1.87
CA TYR A 27 3.46 -5.60 -2.81
C TYR A 27 2.76 -6.35 -3.94
N ALA A 28 3.09 -6.02 -5.19
CA ALA A 28 2.54 -6.69 -6.37
C ALA A 28 3.68 -7.13 -7.28
N GLU A 29 3.67 -8.41 -7.66
CA GLU A 29 4.63 -9.03 -8.56
C GLU A 29 3.88 -9.62 -9.76
N GLY A 30 4.44 -9.42 -10.96
CA GLY A 30 3.80 -9.85 -12.18
C GLY A 30 4.63 -9.56 -13.41
N ARG A 31 3.97 -9.62 -14.56
CA ARG A 31 4.57 -9.31 -15.86
C ARG A 31 4.05 -7.98 -16.39
N LEU A 32 4.91 -7.23 -17.05
CA LEU A 32 4.51 -6.04 -17.78
C LEU A 32 3.82 -6.45 -19.08
N HIS A 33 2.67 -5.85 -19.37
CA HIS A 33 1.92 -6.11 -20.58
C HIS A 33 1.40 -4.81 -21.17
N THR A 34 1.76 -4.55 -22.43
CA THR A 34 1.25 -3.41 -23.17
C THR A 34 0.14 -3.87 -24.10
N ARG A 35 -1.09 -3.42 -23.85
CA ARG A 35 -2.22 -3.65 -24.75
C ARG A 35 -2.55 -2.40 -25.54
N ASN A 36 -3.06 -2.60 -26.75
CA ASN A 36 -3.63 -1.55 -27.56
C ASN A 36 -5.11 -1.82 -27.81
N TRP A 37 -5.90 -0.76 -27.89
CA TRP A 37 -7.31 -0.82 -28.26
C TRP A 37 -7.71 0.43 -29.04
N GLU A 38 -8.82 0.34 -29.77
CA GLU A 38 -9.39 1.49 -30.49
C GLU A 38 -10.42 2.18 -29.60
N GLY A 39 -10.25 3.48 -29.39
CA GLY A 39 -11.26 4.29 -28.71
C GLY A 39 -12.49 4.52 -29.59
N GLN A 40 -13.59 5.00 -28.99
CA GLN A 40 -14.81 5.33 -29.75
C GLN A 40 -14.57 6.39 -30.84
N ASP A 41 -13.55 7.23 -30.65
CA ASP A 41 -13.11 8.25 -31.60
C ASP A 41 -12.22 7.70 -32.74
N GLY A 42 -12.07 6.38 -32.87
CA GLY A 42 -11.20 5.71 -33.86
C GLY A 42 -9.69 5.80 -33.55
N GLN A 43 -9.30 6.43 -32.44
CA GLN A 43 -7.90 6.58 -32.07
C GLN A 43 -7.36 5.32 -31.37
N LYS A 44 -6.23 4.80 -31.84
CA LYS A 44 -5.49 3.72 -31.17
C LYS A 44 -4.86 4.23 -29.88
N ARG A 45 -5.22 3.61 -28.76
CA ARG A 45 -4.67 3.88 -27.43
C ARG A 45 -3.81 2.71 -26.99
N TYR A 46 -2.75 3.01 -26.24
CA TYR A 46 -1.87 2.03 -25.63
C TYR A 46 -1.93 2.17 -24.12
N ARG A 47 -1.92 1.06 -23.40
CA ARG A 47 -1.78 1.06 -21.93
C ARG A 47 -0.85 -0.06 -21.52
N THR A 48 0.10 0.32 -20.68
CA THR A 48 0.99 -0.61 -20.00
C THR A 48 0.39 -0.96 -18.65
N GLU A 49 0.20 -2.24 -18.41
CA GLU A 49 -0.41 -2.78 -17.19
C GLU A 49 0.51 -3.86 -16.60
N ILE A 50 0.44 -4.06 -15.29
CA ILE A 50 1.10 -5.17 -14.60
C ILE A 50 0.06 -6.27 -14.43
N ILE A 51 0.24 -7.40 -15.09
CA ILE A 51 -0.58 -8.59 -14.86
C ILE A 51 0.00 -9.31 -13.65
N ALA A 52 -0.70 -9.24 -12.51
CA ALA A 52 -0.22 -9.74 -11.24
C ALA A 52 -0.28 -11.27 -11.18
N ASN A 53 0.86 -11.88 -10.82
CA ASN A 53 0.95 -13.29 -10.47
C ASN A 53 0.83 -13.48 -8.95
N ARG A 54 1.26 -12.48 -8.17
CA ARG A 54 1.21 -12.48 -6.71
C ARG A 54 0.93 -11.08 -6.17
N VAL A 55 0.07 -11.01 -5.16
CA VAL A 55 -0.17 -9.81 -4.35
C VAL A 55 0.04 -10.17 -2.89
N THR A 56 0.75 -9.32 -2.16
CA THR A 56 0.93 -9.44 -0.71
C THR A 56 0.45 -8.16 -0.07
N PHE A 57 -0.51 -8.29 0.85
CA PHE A 57 -1.04 -7.16 1.61
C PHE A 57 -0.01 -6.75 2.65
N LEU A 58 0.35 -5.47 2.64
CA LEU A 58 1.26 -4.91 3.61
C LEU A 58 0.45 -4.10 4.61
N ASP A 59 0.76 -4.25 5.89
CA ASP A 59 0.22 -3.34 6.89
C ASP A 59 1.12 -2.12 7.00
N ARG A 60 0.50 -0.96 7.25
CA ARG A 60 1.27 0.20 7.66
C ARG A 60 1.52 -0.05 9.14
N GLN A 61 2.79 -0.15 9.56
CA GLN A 61 3.14 -0.07 10.98
C GLN A 61 2.37 1.14 11.52
N SER A 62 1.37 0.90 12.35
CA SER A 62 0.74 2.00 13.07
C SER A 62 1.89 2.61 13.85
N VAL A 63 2.14 3.90 13.61
CA VAL A 63 2.69 4.71 14.69
C VAL A 63 1.66 4.60 15.78
N ALA A 64 1.82 3.62 16.66
CA ALA A 64 1.08 3.61 17.90
C ALA A 64 1.36 4.98 18.49
N SER A 65 0.33 5.84 18.56
CA SER A 65 0.35 6.95 19.48
C SER A 65 0.69 6.31 20.81
N LEU A 66 1.94 6.48 21.23
CA LEU A 66 2.38 6.07 22.55
C LEU A 66 1.36 6.69 23.50
N PRO A 67 0.75 5.91 24.42
CA PRO A 67 -0.16 6.49 25.39
C PRO A 67 0.54 7.66 26.07
N GLU A 68 -0.15 8.80 26.15
CA GLU A 68 0.37 10.08 26.66
C GLU A 68 0.95 9.93 28.08
N GLU A 69 0.48 8.94 28.84
CA GLU A 69 1.01 8.48 30.13
C GLU A 69 2.53 8.22 30.11
N LYS A 70 3.08 7.67 29.01
CA LYS A 70 4.52 7.36 28.93
C LYS A 70 5.40 8.58 28.64
N LEU A 71 4.80 9.68 28.19
CA LEU A 71 5.47 10.97 28.00
C LEU A 71 5.46 11.78 29.30
N GLU A 72 4.41 11.67 30.12
CA GLU A 72 4.33 12.31 31.44
C GLU A 72 5.35 11.71 32.42
N GLU A 73 5.49 10.38 32.46
CA GLU A 73 6.46 9.68 33.32
C GLU A 73 7.93 10.02 32.95
N ALA A 74 8.19 10.42 31.70
CA ALA A 74 9.51 10.85 31.24
C ALA A 74 9.78 12.35 31.49
N VAL A 75 8.74 13.16 31.72
CA VAL A 75 8.82 14.60 32.02
C VAL A 75 8.89 14.84 33.54
N GLU A 76 8.37 13.92 34.35
CA GLU A 76 8.33 14.01 35.81
C GLU A 76 9.63 13.54 36.52
N LEU A 77 10.59 12.98 35.78
CA LEU A 77 11.94 12.78 36.29
C LEU A 77 12.66 14.13 36.39
N GLU A 78 12.67 14.70 37.59
CA GLU A 78 13.52 15.83 37.94
C GLU A 78 14.98 15.49 37.58
N PRO A 79 15.79 16.43 37.04
CA PRO A 79 17.18 16.17 36.66
C PRO A 79 18.07 15.70 37.82
N GLU A 80 17.56 15.75 39.04
CA GLU A 80 18.18 15.31 40.29
C GLU A 80 18.09 13.80 40.53
N ASP A 81 17.12 13.12 39.89
CA ASP A 81 16.90 11.67 40.02
C ASP A 81 17.70 10.83 39.00
N ILE A 82 18.51 11.47 38.15
CA ILE A 82 19.40 10.79 37.20
C ILE A 82 20.73 10.50 37.93
N PRO A 83 21.07 9.24 38.24
CA PRO A 83 22.38 8.93 38.80
C PRO A 83 23.48 9.28 37.78
N PHE A 84 24.51 10.00 38.25
CA PHE A 84 25.71 10.38 37.48
C PHE A 84 26.42 9.20 36.80
#